data_AF-A0A843HBM0-F1
#
_entry.id   AF-A0A843HBM0-F1
#
_cell.length_a   1.000
_cell.length_b   1.000
_cell.length_c   1.000
_cell.angle_alpha   90.00
_cell.angle_beta   90.00
_cell.angle_gamma   90.00
#
_symmetry.space_group_name_H-M   'P 1'
#
loop_
_entity.id
_entity.type
_entity.pdbx_description
1 polymer ?
#
loop_
_entity_poly.entity_id
_entity_poly.type
_entity_poly.pdbx_seq_one_letter_code
_entity_poly.pdbx_strand_id
1 'polypeptide(L)'
;MYETMTFSGGIHKHNEIEELIEDLGGFVLQKNDQQLDVTITMAVPAEDTDKIEQKAKELLGSVEISPLASTEIAVVSPTLARQHLPHAACDIAEYLRRYGTKTNMIGLARGAGKGISQISKSEKDLIEEHDLAIFSLGSFDDCIRKKTHLFEDIDIPVIVTGSPEIAAEEINANAYVSGFGRIPRRLKRGENIRALRKLVEVSEDIISKQKEDLEDDPLIVSPIIVKIALERKVPEVAHINAPMALVSQLDGVRVKLPYDKFHEEIADVEVEGHRLGDISEIKKSKMYDHILVKILPETSLY
;
A
#
# COMPACT_ATOMS: atom_id res chain seq x y z
N MET A 1 -19.79 -7.10 -2.36
CA MET A 1 -18.31 -7.06 -2.33
C MET A 1 -17.84 -6.09 -3.40
N TYR A 2 -16.86 -5.25 -3.09
CA TYR A 2 -16.30 -4.28 -4.04
C TYR A 2 -15.06 -4.86 -4.71
N GLU A 3 -14.99 -4.75 -6.03
CA GLU A 3 -13.80 -5.05 -6.83
C GLU A 3 -13.02 -3.76 -7.06
N THR A 4 -11.70 -3.80 -6.90
CA THR A 4 -10.85 -2.64 -7.13
C THR A 4 -10.23 -2.66 -8.52
N MET A 5 -10.40 -1.56 -9.26
CA MET A 5 -9.96 -1.44 -10.65
C MET A 5 -9.17 -0.14 -10.84
N THR A 6 -8.27 -0.11 -11.82
CA THR A 6 -7.58 1.10 -12.26
C THR A 6 -7.92 1.38 -13.72
N PHE A 7 -8.56 2.53 -13.95
CA PHE A 7 -8.74 3.10 -15.27
C PHE A 7 -7.52 3.95 -15.64
N SER A 8 -7.04 3.80 -16.88
CA SER A 8 -6.05 4.68 -17.50
C SER A 8 -6.60 5.17 -18.83
N GLY A 9 -6.66 6.49 -19.02
CA GLY A 9 -7.18 7.07 -20.26
C GLY A 9 -6.84 8.55 -20.38
N GLY A 10 -7.43 9.22 -21.36
CA GLY A 10 -7.25 10.66 -21.54
C GLY A 10 -8.00 11.48 -20.48
N ILE A 11 -7.46 12.65 -20.12
CA ILE A 11 -8.14 13.66 -19.31
C ILE A 11 -9.45 14.14 -19.96
N HIS A 12 -9.59 14.01 -21.28
CA HIS A 12 -10.84 14.39 -21.92
C HIS A 12 -11.93 13.36 -21.58
N LYS A 13 -13.07 13.81 -21.02
CA LYS A 13 -14.25 12.99 -20.66
C LYS A 13 -14.06 12.00 -19.49
N HIS A 14 -13.00 12.12 -18.70
CA HIS A 14 -12.83 11.27 -17.51
C HIS A 14 -13.96 11.40 -16.49
N ASN A 15 -14.61 12.57 -16.42
CA ASN A 15 -15.81 12.80 -15.61
C ASN A 15 -16.93 11.80 -15.93
N GLU A 16 -17.05 11.32 -17.18
CA GLU A 16 -18.07 10.32 -17.56
C GLU A 16 -17.83 8.97 -16.86
N ILE A 17 -16.58 8.65 -16.51
CA ILE A 17 -16.28 7.48 -15.68
C ILE A 17 -16.54 7.77 -14.21
N GLU A 18 -16.23 8.98 -13.72
CA GLU A 18 -16.51 9.34 -12.33
C GLU A 18 -18.01 9.32 -12.02
N GLU A 19 -18.83 9.89 -12.90
CA GLU A 19 -20.30 9.84 -12.81
C GLU A 19 -20.82 8.40 -12.83
N LEU A 20 -20.28 7.54 -13.71
CA LEU A 20 -20.67 6.13 -13.76
C LEU A 20 -20.29 5.38 -12.48
N ILE A 21 -19.12 5.66 -11.90
CA ILE A 21 -18.70 5.05 -10.63
C ILE A 21 -19.72 5.41 -9.53
N GLU A 22 -20.11 6.68 -9.44
CA GLU A 22 -21.11 7.13 -8.45
C GLU A 22 -22.49 6.50 -8.69
N ASP A 23 -22.95 6.41 -9.93
CA ASP A 23 -24.23 5.79 -10.30
C ASP A 23 -24.30 4.30 -9.95
N LEU A 24 -23.16 3.60 -10.03
CA LEU A 24 -23.04 2.19 -9.65
C LEU A 24 -22.87 2.00 -8.13
N GLY A 25 -22.82 3.08 -7.34
CA GLY A 25 -22.54 3.01 -5.90
C GLY A 25 -21.09 2.62 -5.59
N GLY A 26 -20.19 2.84 -6.56
CA GLY A 26 -18.76 2.72 -6.41
C GLY A 26 -18.11 4.00 -5.88
N PHE A 27 -16.79 3.94 -5.70
CA PHE A 27 -16.00 5.01 -5.10
C PHE A 27 -14.69 5.23 -5.83
N VAL A 28 -14.30 6.49 -6.00
CA VAL A 28 -12.96 6.85 -6.44
C VAL A 28 -12.01 6.79 -5.24
N LEU A 29 -11.07 5.86 -5.26
CA LEU A 29 -10.08 5.69 -4.19
C LEU A 29 -8.92 6.67 -4.35
N GLN A 30 -8.46 6.83 -5.59
CA GLN A 30 -7.36 7.72 -5.96
C GLN A 30 -7.52 8.20 -7.40
N LYS A 31 -7.17 9.47 -7.64
CA LYS A 31 -7.06 10.06 -8.98
C LYS A 31 -5.70 10.73 -9.14
N ASN A 32 -5.02 10.44 -10.25
CA ASN A 32 -3.77 11.09 -10.62
C ASN A 32 -3.90 11.66 -12.04
N ASP A 33 -3.82 12.98 -12.15
CA ASP A 33 -3.83 13.69 -13.43
C ASP A 33 -2.38 13.94 -13.89
N GLN A 34 -2.01 13.45 -15.08
CA GLN A 34 -0.69 13.64 -15.69
C GLN A 34 -0.83 14.22 -17.11
N GLN A 35 -0.80 15.56 -17.20
CA GLN A 35 -0.86 16.33 -18.46
C GLN A 35 -2.10 16.06 -19.32
N LEU A 36 -2.06 15.01 -20.14
CA LEU A 36 -3.16 14.58 -21.02
C LEU A 36 -3.78 13.25 -20.57
N ASP A 37 -3.14 12.55 -19.64
CA ASP A 37 -3.55 11.25 -19.15
C ASP A 37 -4.12 11.37 -17.73
N VAL A 38 -5.08 10.51 -17.41
CA VAL A 38 -5.63 10.34 -16.07
C VAL A 38 -5.55 8.87 -15.68
N THR A 39 -5.19 8.63 -14.43
CA THR A 39 -5.28 7.31 -13.81
C THR A 39 -6.24 7.40 -12.62
N ILE A 40 -7.32 6.63 -12.66
CA ILE A 40 -8.35 6.57 -11.62
C ILE A 40 -8.35 5.17 -11.04
N THR A 41 -7.99 5.04 -9.76
CA THR A 41 -8.19 3.80 -8.99
C THR A 41 -9.53 3.91 -8.28
N MET A 42 -10.38 2.91 -8.49
CA MET A 42 -11.77 2.89 -8.04
C MET A 42 -12.12 1.56 -7.37
N ALA A 43 -13.14 1.58 -6.53
CA ALA A 43 -13.82 0.41 -5.99
C ALA A 43 -15.25 0.41 -6.52
N VAL A 44 -15.67 -0.65 -7.22
CA VAL A 44 -17.01 -0.78 -7.78
C VAL A 44 -17.64 -2.11 -7.34
N PRO A 45 -18.97 -2.24 -7.24
CA PRO A 45 -19.58 -3.52 -6.96
C PRO A 45 -19.13 -4.58 -7.97
N ALA A 46 -18.77 -5.77 -7.49
CA ALA A 46 -18.21 -6.84 -8.34
C ALA A 46 -19.15 -7.26 -9.49
N GLU A 47 -20.46 -7.07 -9.34
CA GLU A 47 -21.48 -7.38 -10.37
C GLU A 47 -21.48 -6.38 -11.54
N ASP A 48 -20.86 -5.20 -11.37
CA ASP A 48 -20.94 -4.08 -12.30
C ASP A 48 -19.61 -3.75 -12.99
N THR A 49 -18.57 -4.57 -12.82
CA THR A 49 -17.24 -4.38 -13.44
C THR A 49 -17.31 -4.29 -14.96
N ASP A 50 -18.19 -5.09 -15.59
CA ASP A 50 -18.39 -5.11 -17.04
C ASP A 50 -18.82 -3.74 -17.61
N LYS A 51 -19.59 -2.97 -16.83
CA LYS A 51 -20.06 -1.64 -17.26
C LYS A 51 -18.90 -0.64 -17.29
N ILE A 52 -18.00 -0.71 -16.31
CA ILE A 52 -16.77 0.10 -16.27
C ILE A 52 -15.87 -0.25 -17.45
N GLU A 53 -15.67 -1.53 -17.76
CA GLU A 53 -14.87 -1.95 -18.91
C GLU A 53 -15.43 -1.44 -20.25
N GLN A 54 -16.75 -1.52 -20.43
CA GLN A 54 -17.41 -1.01 -21.63
C GLN A 54 -17.22 0.51 -21.76
N LYS A 55 -17.41 1.26 -20.66
CA LYS A 55 -17.23 2.71 -20.66
C LYS A 55 -15.79 3.10 -20.95
N ALA A 56 -14.82 2.39 -20.39
CA ALA A 56 -13.41 2.63 -20.67
C ALA A 56 -13.05 2.44 -22.15
N LYS A 57 -13.59 1.38 -22.79
CA LYS A 57 -13.42 1.15 -24.23
C LYS A 57 -14.03 2.29 -25.06
N GLU A 58 -15.21 2.79 -24.66
CA GLU A 58 -15.84 3.95 -25.31
C GLU A 58 -14.95 5.21 -25.23
N LEU A 59 -14.30 5.41 -24.09
CA LEU A 59 -13.39 6.54 -23.84
C LEU A 59 -11.96 6.32 -24.39
N LEU A 60 -11.72 5.25 -25.15
CA LEU A 60 -10.41 4.86 -25.66
C LEU A 60 -9.34 4.69 -24.55
N GLY A 61 -9.78 4.31 -23.34
CA GLY A 61 -8.92 3.97 -22.21
C GLY A 61 -8.83 2.46 -21.98
N SER A 62 -8.07 2.09 -20.94
CA SER A 62 -7.92 0.73 -20.46
C SER A 62 -8.33 0.64 -18.99
N VAL A 63 -8.91 -0.49 -18.61
CA VAL A 63 -9.18 -0.83 -17.21
C VAL A 63 -8.50 -2.14 -16.90
N GLU A 64 -7.82 -2.20 -15.77
CA GLU A 64 -7.21 -3.40 -15.24
C GLU A 64 -7.64 -3.58 -13.78
N ILE A 65 -7.87 -4.83 -13.36
CA ILE A 65 -8.08 -5.14 -11.94
C ILE A 65 -6.83 -4.71 -11.17
N SER A 66 -7.03 -4.08 -10.03
CA SER A 66 -5.98 -3.55 -9.17
C SER A 66 -6.06 -4.23 -7.82
N PRO A 67 -5.58 -5.48 -7.70
CA PRO A 67 -5.71 -6.27 -6.47
C PRO A 67 -4.97 -5.64 -5.28
N LEU A 68 -3.91 -4.88 -5.55
CA LEU A 68 -3.15 -4.13 -4.54
C LEU A 68 -3.76 -2.75 -4.20
N ALA A 69 -4.88 -2.36 -4.80
CA ALA A 69 -5.56 -1.13 -4.41
C ALA A 69 -6.01 -1.21 -2.95
N SER A 70 -6.04 -0.05 -2.28
CA SER A 70 -6.34 0.06 -0.84
C SER A 70 -5.36 -0.69 0.07
N THR A 71 -4.12 -0.89 -0.38
CA THR A 71 -3.03 -1.38 0.47
C THR A 71 -1.95 -0.32 0.65
N GLU A 72 -1.30 -0.35 1.80
CA GLU A 72 -0.10 0.42 2.08
C GLU A 72 1.09 -0.53 2.26
N ILE A 73 2.09 -0.42 1.39
CA ILE A 73 3.27 -1.30 1.36
C ILE A 73 4.52 -0.54 1.78
N ALA A 74 5.25 -1.06 2.75
CA ALA A 74 6.56 -0.57 3.14
C ALA A 74 7.64 -1.14 2.22
N VAL A 75 8.33 -0.28 1.46
CA VAL A 75 9.52 -0.67 0.70
C VAL A 75 10.76 -0.28 1.50
N VAL A 76 11.36 -1.28 2.15
CA VAL A 76 12.47 -1.11 3.09
C VAL A 76 13.80 -1.28 2.37
N SER A 77 14.65 -0.26 2.45
CA SER A 77 16.02 -0.32 1.95
C SER A 77 17.02 -0.28 3.12
N PRO A 78 18.07 -1.12 3.10
CA PRO A 78 19.18 -1.04 4.05
C PRO A 78 19.84 0.34 4.13
N THR A 79 19.73 1.14 3.07
CA THR A 79 20.22 2.52 3.02
C THR A 79 19.57 3.31 1.88
N LEU A 80 19.28 4.59 2.13
CA LEU A 80 18.87 5.57 1.12
C LEU A 80 19.95 6.65 0.90
N ALA A 81 21.21 6.35 1.25
CA ALA A 81 22.29 7.31 1.09
C ALA A 81 22.63 7.56 -0.39
N ARG A 82 22.94 8.81 -0.72
CA ARG A 82 23.19 9.30 -2.09
C ARG A 82 24.19 8.48 -2.90
N GLN A 83 25.23 7.94 -2.25
CA GLN A 83 26.27 7.11 -2.87
C GLN A 83 25.79 5.73 -3.38
N HIS A 84 24.58 5.33 -2.99
CA HIS A 84 23.94 4.10 -3.46
C HIS A 84 22.86 4.35 -4.51
N LEU A 85 22.71 5.60 -4.97
CA LEU A 85 21.81 5.92 -6.07
C LEU A 85 22.34 5.37 -7.41
N PRO A 86 21.43 4.96 -8.32
CA PRO A 86 19.99 4.80 -8.11
C PRO A 86 19.65 3.60 -7.22
N HIS A 87 18.63 3.73 -6.37
CA HIS A 87 18.16 2.62 -5.53
C HIS A 87 17.12 1.78 -6.28
N ALA A 88 17.32 0.45 -6.33
CA ALA A 88 16.32 -0.48 -6.86
C ALA A 88 14.97 -0.36 -6.09
N ALA A 89 15.03 -0.10 -4.78
CA ALA A 89 13.87 0.18 -3.94
C ALA A 89 12.97 1.31 -4.49
N CYS A 90 13.53 2.37 -5.08
CA CYS A 90 12.74 3.45 -5.67
C CYS A 90 11.96 2.97 -6.90
N ASP A 91 12.58 2.16 -7.76
CA ASP A 91 11.92 1.59 -8.94
C ASP A 91 10.86 0.55 -8.54
N ILE A 92 11.13 -0.27 -7.51
CA ILE A 92 10.14 -1.19 -6.93
C ILE A 92 8.93 -0.40 -6.42
N ALA A 93 9.16 0.63 -5.60
CA ALA A 93 8.11 1.46 -5.03
C ALA A 93 7.29 2.18 -6.12
N GLU A 94 7.94 2.67 -7.17
CA GLU A 94 7.26 3.29 -8.32
C GLU A 94 6.44 2.27 -9.12
N TYR A 95 6.98 1.06 -9.35
CA TYR A 95 6.30 0.03 -10.11
C TYR A 95 5.04 -0.46 -9.41
N LEU A 96 5.13 -0.75 -8.11
CA LEU A 96 3.99 -1.14 -7.28
C LEU A 96 2.87 -0.08 -7.29
N ARG A 97 3.21 1.22 -7.22
CA ARG A 97 2.20 2.30 -7.29
C ARG A 97 1.35 2.28 -8.55
N ARG A 98 1.84 1.70 -9.65
CA ARG A 98 1.07 1.56 -10.91
C ARG A 98 -0.07 0.54 -10.77
N TYR A 99 -0.01 -0.33 -9.76
CA TYR A 99 -1.02 -1.33 -9.43
C TYR A 99 -1.96 -0.87 -8.30
N GLY A 100 -2.04 0.44 -8.04
CA GLY A 100 -3.03 1.03 -7.13
C GLY A 100 -2.64 1.08 -5.65
N THR A 101 -1.48 0.54 -5.26
CA THR A 101 -1.02 0.56 -3.87
C THR A 101 -0.32 1.86 -3.48
N LYS A 102 -0.44 2.25 -2.22
CA LYS A 102 0.41 3.28 -1.62
C LYS A 102 1.72 2.64 -1.15
N THR A 103 2.84 3.05 -1.76
CA THR A 103 4.16 2.65 -1.24
C THR A 103 4.82 3.75 -0.41
N ASN A 104 5.38 3.36 0.74
CA ASN A 104 6.23 4.19 1.58
C ASN A 104 7.66 3.63 1.55
N MET A 105 8.63 4.48 1.23
CA MET A 105 10.03 4.07 1.29
C MET A 105 10.57 4.29 2.69
N ILE A 106 11.14 3.25 3.28
CA ILE A 106 11.78 3.29 4.60
C ILE A 106 13.26 2.99 4.42
N GLY A 107 14.10 3.95 4.76
CA GLY A 107 15.55 3.77 4.78
C GLY A 107 16.00 3.49 6.20
N LEU A 108 16.57 2.32 6.45
CA LEU A 108 17.12 2.00 7.77
C LEU A 108 18.28 2.92 8.12
N ALA A 109 18.34 3.40 9.36
CA ALA A 109 19.41 4.23 9.87
C ALA A 109 20.75 3.50 9.85
N ARG A 110 20.74 2.19 10.12
CA ARG A 110 21.93 1.32 10.15
C ARG A 110 21.70 -0.02 9.44
N GLY A 111 21.04 -0.05 8.29
CA GLY A 111 20.85 -1.30 7.56
C GLY A 111 22.06 -1.76 6.73
N ALA A 112 23.00 -0.87 6.43
CA ALA A 112 24.16 -1.15 5.56
C ALA A 112 25.26 -1.96 6.28
N GLY A 113 26.05 -2.69 5.49
CA GLY A 113 27.13 -3.54 6.01
C GLY A 113 26.61 -4.91 6.50
N LYS A 114 27.46 -5.93 6.44
CA LYS A 114 27.06 -7.33 6.69
C LYS A 114 27.09 -7.71 8.18
N GLY A 115 28.03 -7.15 8.95
CA GLY A 115 28.24 -7.49 10.37
C GLY A 115 27.90 -6.36 11.34
N ILE A 116 27.41 -5.23 10.83
CA ILE A 116 27.09 -4.03 11.62
C ILE A 116 25.66 -3.55 11.37
N SER A 117 24.89 -4.28 10.56
CA SER A 117 23.51 -3.91 10.28
C SER A 117 22.69 -4.04 11.55
N GLN A 118 21.80 -3.09 11.76
CA GLN A 118 20.92 -3.01 12.91
C GLN A 118 19.57 -2.45 12.44
N ILE A 119 18.52 -2.87 13.12
CA ILE A 119 17.19 -2.27 13.04
C ILE A 119 16.74 -1.94 14.46
N SER A 120 16.20 -0.74 14.65
CA SER A 120 15.66 -0.30 15.92
C SER A 120 14.21 -0.76 16.09
N LYS A 121 13.74 -0.83 17.34
CA LYS A 121 12.33 -1.11 17.62
C LYS A 121 11.40 -0.10 16.94
N SER A 122 11.73 1.19 16.98
CA SER A 122 10.93 2.21 16.29
C SER A 122 10.85 2.04 14.78
N GLU A 123 11.89 1.50 14.13
CA GLU A 123 11.84 1.19 12.71
C GLU A 123 10.98 -0.05 12.42
N LYS A 124 11.03 -1.07 13.29
CA LYS A 124 10.13 -2.23 13.21
C LYS A 124 8.67 -1.81 13.40
N ASP A 125 8.38 -1.09 14.48
CA ASP A 125 7.05 -0.54 14.77
C ASP A 125 6.52 0.26 13.56
N LEU A 126 7.36 1.07 12.90
CA LEU A 126 6.98 1.82 11.69
C LEU A 126 6.66 0.91 10.50
N ILE A 127 7.43 -0.15 10.30
CA ILE A 127 7.21 -1.10 9.20
C ILE A 127 5.90 -1.87 9.43
N GLU A 128 5.64 -2.30 10.66
CA GLU A 128 4.44 -3.05 11.08
C GLU A 128 3.14 -2.25 10.95
N GLU A 129 3.20 -0.93 10.78
CA GLU A 129 2.01 -0.13 10.47
C GLU A 129 1.49 -0.32 9.03
N HIS A 130 2.11 -1.19 8.21
CA HIS A 130 1.78 -1.41 6.80
C HIS A 130 1.18 -2.81 6.57
N ASP A 131 0.54 -3.05 5.43
CA ASP A 131 -0.06 -4.37 5.13
C ASP A 131 0.98 -5.41 4.67
N LEU A 132 2.12 -4.94 4.16
CA LEU A 132 3.20 -5.76 3.60
C LEU A 132 4.52 -5.01 3.65
N ALA A 133 5.61 -5.71 3.97
CA ALA A 133 6.96 -5.17 3.91
C ALA A 133 7.79 -5.84 2.80
N ILE A 134 8.44 -5.04 1.97
CA ILE A 134 9.35 -5.50 0.92
C ILE A 134 10.77 -5.02 1.23
N PHE A 135 11.64 -5.94 1.63
CA PHE A 135 13.04 -5.66 1.92
C PHE A 135 13.89 -5.78 0.65
N SER A 136 14.42 -4.64 0.19
CA SER A 136 15.32 -4.58 -0.95
C SER A 136 16.78 -4.78 -0.53
N LEU A 137 17.24 -6.03 -0.52
CA LEU A 137 18.60 -6.39 -0.14
C LEU A 137 19.55 -6.40 -1.34
N GLY A 138 20.81 -6.73 -1.07
CA GLY A 138 21.91 -6.58 -2.02
C GLY A 138 22.13 -7.80 -2.93
N SER A 139 23.33 -7.85 -3.51
CA SER A 139 23.70 -8.87 -4.50
C SER A 139 24.32 -10.15 -3.92
N PHE A 140 24.62 -10.19 -2.62
CA PHE A 140 25.42 -11.27 -2.03
C PHE A 140 24.57 -12.16 -1.14
N ASP A 141 24.53 -13.45 -1.46
CA ASP A 141 23.78 -14.48 -0.72
C ASP A 141 24.14 -14.50 0.78
N ASP A 142 25.43 -14.66 1.10
CA ASP A 142 25.92 -14.66 2.48
C ASP A 142 25.72 -13.30 3.20
N CYS A 143 25.42 -12.22 2.48
CA CYS A 143 25.01 -10.96 3.10
C CYS A 143 23.52 -10.96 3.46
N ILE A 144 22.68 -11.50 2.58
CA ILE A 144 21.23 -11.64 2.79
C ILE A 144 20.95 -12.57 3.97
N ARG A 145 21.59 -13.74 3.99
CA ARG A 145 21.41 -14.74 5.06
C ARG A 145 21.83 -14.27 6.44
N LYS A 146 22.78 -13.34 6.54
CA LYS A 146 23.17 -12.76 7.85
C LYS A 146 22.27 -11.61 8.30
N LYS A 147 21.37 -11.15 7.43
CA LYS A 147 20.48 -10.01 7.66
C LYS A 147 19.04 -10.41 7.97
N THR A 148 18.77 -11.69 8.24
CA THR A 148 17.44 -12.17 8.63
C THR A 148 16.91 -11.44 9.86
N HIS A 149 17.78 -11.12 10.82
CA HIS A 149 17.46 -10.30 12.00
C HIS A 149 16.85 -8.91 11.70
N LEU A 150 16.95 -8.41 10.47
CA LEU A 150 16.30 -7.16 10.08
C LEU A 150 14.79 -7.31 9.92
N PHE A 151 14.28 -8.53 9.73
CA PHE A 151 12.89 -8.77 9.37
C PHE A 151 12.27 -10.04 9.99
N GLU A 152 13.03 -10.90 10.67
CA GLU A 152 12.52 -12.16 11.23
C GLU A 152 11.52 -11.99 12.38
N ASP A 153 11.57 -10.86 13.11
CA ASP A 153 10.60 -10.52 14.16
C ASP A 153 9.67 -9.36 13.72
N ILE A 154 9.24 -9.36 12.46
CA ILE A 154 8.21 -8.44 11.97
C ILE A 154 6.90 -9.22 11.86
N ASP A 155 5.84 -8.70 12.46
CA ASP A 155 4.56 -9.42 12.57
C ASP A 155 3.74 -9.43 11.26
N ILE A 156 3.99 -8.47 10.36
CA ILE A 156 3.34 -8.41 9.05
C ILE A 156 4.10 -9.26 8.01
N PRO A 157 3.45 -9.70 6.92
CA PRO A 157 4.14 -10.46 5.88
C PRO A 157 5.34 -9.71 5.29
N VAL A 158 6.43 -10.44 5.06
CA VAL A 158 7.69 -9.92 4.53
C VAL A 158 8.08 -10.61 3.23
N ILE A 159 8.30 -9.81 2.19
CA ILE A 159 8.96 -10.22 0.95
C ILE A 159 10.41 -9.71 0.97
N VAL A 160 11.36 -10.60 0.73
CA VAL A 160 12.77 -10.22 0.56
C VAL A 160 13.13 -10.25 -0.92
N THR A 161 13.85 -9.23 -1.39
CA THR A 161 14.35 -9.16 -2.75
C THR A 161 15.88 -9.09 -2.77
N GLY A 162 16.48 -9.76 -3.74
CA GLY A 162 17.93 -9.85 -3.86
C GLY A 162 18.38 -10.31 -5.25
N SER A 163 19.68 -10.27 -5.52
CA SER A 163 20.24 -10.83 -6.77
C SER A 163 20.30 -12.36 -6.82
N PRO A 164 20.73 -13.08 -5.76
CA PRO A 164 20.86 -14.54 -5.81
C PRO A 164 19.48 -15.22 -5.81
N GLU A 165 19.43 -16.51 -6.10
CA GLU A 165 18.25 -17.34 -5.86
C GLU A 165 18.38 -17.97 -4.48
N ILE A 166 17.40 -17.71 -3.61
CA ILE A 166 17.34 -18.18 -2.23
C ILE A 166 15.91 -18.63 -1.98
N ALA A 167 15.72 -19.76 -1.30
CA ALA A 167 14.40 -20.18 -0.85
C ALA A 167 13.94 -19.31 0.34
N ALA A 168 12.67 -18.90 0.34
CA ALA A 168 12.15 -17.94 1.33
C ALA A 168 12.24 -18.50 2.77
N GLU A 169 12.03 -19.81 2.90
CA GLU A 169 12.08 -20.57 4.16
C GLU A 169 13.49 -20.55 4.77
N GLU A 170 14.54 -20.50 3.95
CA GLU A 170 15.93 -20.50 4.43
C GLU A 170 16.33 -19.18 5.11
N ILE A 171 15.54 -18.12 4.92
CA ILE A 171 15.78 -16.79 5.47
C ILE A 171 14.64 -16.30 6.35
N ASN A 172 13.67 -17.15 6.69
CA ASN A 172 12.47 -16.79 7.46
C ASN A 172 11.69 -15.61 6.86
N ALA A 173 11.50 -15.61 5.54
CA ALA A 173 10.64 -14.65 4.84
C ALA A 173 9.39 -15.35 4.31
N ASN A 174 8.27 -14.63 4.17
CA ASN A 174 7.06 -15.18 3.55
C ASN A 174 7.25 -15.43 2.06
N ALA A 175 8.07 -14.61 1.40
CA ALA A 175 8.49 -14.86 0.02
C ALA A 175 9.87 -14.25 -0.29
N TYR A 176 10.50 -14.78 -1.34
CA TYR A 176 11.74 -14.25 -1.88
C TYR A 176 11.64 -14.06 -3.40
N VAL A 177 12.01 -12.87 -3.89
CA VAL A 177 12.03 -12.56 -5.32
C VAL A 177 13.44 -12.18 -5.77
N SER A 178 14.02 -13.00 -6.64
CA SER A 178 15.34 -12.76 -7.23
C SER A 178 15.30 -11.71 -8.36
N GLY A 179 16.48 -11.27 -8.80
CA GLY A 179 16.63 -10.30 -9.90
C GLY A 179 16.83 -8.85 -9.45
N PHE A 180 16.93 -8.61 -8.14
CA PHE A 180 17.11 -7.29 -7.55
C PHE A 180 18.47 -7.19 -6.83
N GLY A 181 19.51 -6.83 -7.57
CA GLY A 181 20.85 -6.60 -7.00
C GLY A 181 21.19 -5.12 -6.84
N ARG A 182 22.49 -4.83 -6.64
CA ARG A 182 23.03 -3.48 -6.83
C ARG A 182 23.08 -3.15 -8.32
N ILE A 183 21.98 -2.58 -8.82
CA ILE A 183 21.83 -2.19 -10.21
C ILE A 183 22.01 -0.67 -10.31
N PRO A 184 23.15 -0.15 -10.82
CA PRO A 184 23.42 1.30 -10.86
C PRO A 184 22.71 1.99 -12.02
N ARG A 185 21.47 1.58 -12.32
CA ARG A 185 20.61 2.14 -13.37
C ARG A 185 19.14 1.88 -13.04
N ARG A 186 18.24 2.62 -13.68
CA ARG A 186 16.79 2.38 -13.58
C ARG A 186 16.41 0.97 -14.04
N LEU A 187 15.40 0.36 -13.42
CA LEU A 187 14.90 -0.98 -13.71
C LEU A 187 14.04 -1.09 -14.99
N LYS A 188 14.54 -0.55 -16.11
CA LYS A 188 13.81 -0.50 -17.40
C LYS A 188 14.13 -1.63 -18.39
N ARG A 189 15.04 -2.55 -18.06
CA ARG A 189 15.39 -3.67 -18.94
C ARG A 189 14.40 -4.82 -18.79
N GLY A 190 14.20 -5.60 -19.84
CA GLY A 190 13.22 -6.70 -19.86
C GLY A 190 13.39 -7.71 -18.71
N GLU A 191 14.63 -8.04 -18.32
CA GLU A 191 14.91 -8.89 -17.17
C GLU A 191 14.41 -8.28 -15.84
N ASN A 192 14.60 -6.98 -15.64
CA ASN A 192 14.18 -6.27 -14.45
C ASN A 192 12.67 -6.08 -14.42
N ILE A 193 12.05 -5.84 -15.59
CA ILE A 193 10.58 -5.74 -15.71
C ILE A 193 9.94 -7.08 -15.37
N ARG A 194 10.52 -8.21 -15.80
CA ARG A 194 10.03 -9.54 -15.40
C ARG A 194 10.14 -9.77 -13.90
N ALA A 195 11.26 -9.39 -13.27
CA ALA A 195 11.42 -9.47 -11.82
C ALA A 195 10.40 -8.59 -11.09
N LEU A 196 10.15 -7.37 -11.59
CA LEU A 196 9.14 -6.45 -11.05
C LEU A 196 7.71 -7.01 -11.16
N ARG A 197 7.35 -7.62 -12.30
CA ARG A 197 6.05 -8.31 -12.45
C ARG A 197 5.91 -9.47 -11.48
N LYS A 198 6.94 -10.31 -11.37
CA LYS A 198 6.95 -11.42 -10.39
C LYS A 198 6.79 -10.90 -8.96
N LEU A 199 7.41 -9.77 -8.61
CA LEU A 199 7.25 -9.15 -7.30
C LEU A 199 5.80 -8.69 -7.06
N VAL A 200 5.16 -8.12 -8.07
CA VAL A 200 3.74 -7.74 -8.02
C VAL A 200 2.88 -8.99 -7.81
N GLU A 201 3.02 -10.01 -8.65
CA GLU A 201 2.27 -11.28 -8.54
C GLU A 201 2.39 -11.89 -7.13
N VAL A 202 3.60 -11.98 -6.59
CA VAL A 202 3.84 -12.50 -5.23
C VAL A 202 3.20 -11.61 -4.15
N SER A 203 3.22 -10.29 -4.35
CA SER A 203 2.56 -9.36 -3.42
C SER A 203 1.04 -9.54 -3.46
N GLU A 204 0.47 -9.72 -4.65
CA GLU A 204 -0.95 -9.96 -4.87
C GLU A 204 -1.40 -11.26 -4.19
N ASP A 205 -0.64 -12.35 -4.33
CA ASP A 205 -0.94 -13.63 -3.68
C ASP A 205 -0.97 -13.50 -2.15
N ILE A 206 -0.03 -12.75 -1.56
CA ILE A 206 0.04 -12.55 -0.10
C ILE A 206 -1.11 -11.66 0.38
N ILE A 207 -1.40 -10.57 -0.32
CA ILE A 207 -2.51 -9.68 0.02
C ILE A 207 -3.86 -10.37 -0.15
N SER A 208 -4.02 -11.20 -1.18
CA SER A 208 -5.28 -11.94 -1.42
C SER A 208 -5.58 -12.90 -0.27
N LYS A 209 -4.55 -13.62 0.23
CA LYS A 209 -4.71 -14.46 1.42
C LYS A 209 -5.09 -13.68 2.67
N GLN A 210 -4.49 -12.50 2.88
CA GLN A 210 -4.89 -11.64 4.01
C GLN A 210 -6.34 -11.15 3.87
N LYS A 211 -6.82 -10.91 2.64
CA LYS A 211 -8.22 -10.58 2.41
C LYS A 211 -9.14 -11.77 2.70
N GLU A 212 -8.77 -12.98 2.29
CA GLU A 212 -9.49 -14.21 2.65
C GLU A 212 -9.57 -14.39 4.18
N ASP A 213 -8.46 -14.17 4.89
CA ASP A 213 -8.44 -14.23 6.36
C ASP A 213 -9.37 -13.18 7.00
N LEU A 214 -9.49 -11.98 6.39
CA LEU A 214 -10.42 -10.94 6.82
C LEU A 214 -11.88 -11.24 6.44
N GLU A 215 -12.15 -12.10 5.46
CA GLU A 215 -13.51 -12.54 5.15
C GLU A 215 -14.05 -13.52 6.19
N ASP A 216 -13.16 -14.27 6.84
CA ASP A 216 -13.52 -15.17 7.95
C ASP A 216 -13.95 -14.41 9.21
N ASP A 217 -13.34 -13.25 9.49
CA ASP A 217 -13.75 -12.31 10.55
C ASP A 217 -13.79 -10.86 10.02
N PRO A 218 -14.89 -10.46 9.36
CA PRO A 218 -15.02 -9.16 8.72
C PRO A 218 -14.85 -7.98 9.68
N LEU A 219 -14.38 -6.85 9.13
CA LEU A 219 -14.32 -5.58 9.85
C LEU A 219 -15.73 -5.02 10.05
N ILE A 220 -15.98 -4.37 11.20
CA ILE A 220 -17.27 -3.75 11.54
C ILE A 220 -17.73 -2.77 10.45
N VAL A 221 -16.78 -2.03 9.87
CA VAL A 221 -17.01 -1.14 8.71
C VAL A 221 -15.84 -1.27 7.74
N SER A 222 -16.12 -1.14 6.44
CA SER A 222 -15.05 -1.14 5.43
C SER A 222 -14.11 0.07 5.56
N PRO A 223 -12.79 -0.11 5.44
CA PRO A 223 -11.82 0.99 5.41
C PRO A 223 -12.08 2.04 4.34
N ILE A 224 -12.69 1.65 3.22
CA ILE A 224 -13.07 2.56 2.13
C ILE A 224 -14.17 3.53 2.61
N ILE A 225 -15.17 3.02 3.33
CA ILE A 225 -16.27 3.82 3.86
C ILE A 225 -15.76 4.78 4.94
N VAL A 226 -14.86 4.32 5.82
CA VAL A 226 -14.19 5.20 6.81
C VAL A 226 -13.42 6.31 6.12
N LYS A 227 -12.62 6.00 5.08
CA LYS A 227 -11.88 7.01 4.30
C LYS A 227 -12.82 8.08 3.74
N ILE A 228 -13.93 7.69 3.14
CA ILE A 228 -14.91 8.63 2.56
C ILE A 228 -15.58 9.47 3.64
N ALA A 229 -15.96 8.86 4.77
CA ALA A 229 -16.57 9.57 5.88
C ALA A 229 -15.62 10.65 6.43
N LEU A 230 -14.34 10.33 6.58
CA LEU A 230 -13.30 11.27 7.00
C LEU A 230 -13.10 12.39 5.97
N GLU A 231 -13.01 12.05 4.68
CA GLU A 231 -12.91 13.03 3.58
C GLU A 231 -14.08 14.04 3.57
N ARG A 232 -15.29 13.61 3.92
CA ARG A 232 -16.50 14.45 3.93
C ARG A 232 -16.69 15.23 5.23
N LYS A 233 -16.36 14.64 6.37
CA LYS A 233 -16.70 15.17 7.69
C LYS A 233 -15.58 15.95 8.37
N VAL A 234 -14.33 15.81 7.92
CA VAL A 234 -13.15 16.47 8.52
C VAL A 234 -12.55 17.46 7.51
N PRO A 235 -12.89 18.75 7.58
CA PRO A 235 -12.45 19.76 6.60
C PRO A 235 -10.93 19.84 6.42
N GLU A 236 -10.18 19.63 7.50
CA GLU A 236 -8.73 19.73 7.56
C GLU A 236 -8.03 18.70 6.66
N VAL A 237 -8.69 17.58 6.36
CA VAL A 237 -8.21 16.57 5.41
C VAL A 237 -7.99 17.19 4.03
N ALA A 238 -8.87 18.11 3.59
CA ALA A 238 -8.76 18.79 2.29
C ALA A 238 -7.59 19.80 2.24
N HIS A 239 -7.05 20.18 3.40
CA HIS A 239 -5.95 21.15 3.51
C HIS A 239 -4.57 20.48 3.68
N ILE A 240 -4.49 19.16 3.58
CA ILE A 240 -3.24 18.40 3.66
C ILE A 240 -2.45 18.55 2.35
N ASN A 241 -1.25 19.11 2.45
CA ASN A 241 -0.34 19.32 1.30
C ASN A 241 0.42 18.05 0.88
N ALA A 242 0.23 16.93 1.57
CA ALA A 242 0.89 15.65 1.25
C ALA A 242 0.12 14.87 0.17
N PRO A 243 0.80 14.11 -0.70
CA PRO A 243 0.13 13.24 -1.67
C PRO A 243 -0.75 12.21 -0.96
N MET A 244 -2.04 12.17 -1.30
CA MET A 244 -3.09 11.38 -0.62
C MET A 244 -3.18 11.72 0.87
N ALA A 245 -4.15 12.57 1.21
CA ALA A 245 -4.46 12.98 2.58
C ALA A 245 -4.81 11.80 3.49
N LEU A 246 -5.59 10.87 2.95
CA LEU A 246 -5.98 9.60 3.56
C LEU A 246 -5.41 8.43 2.75
N VAL A 247 -4.94 7.41 3.45
CA VAL A 247 -4.43 6.17 2.84
C VAL A 247 -5.20 4.99 3.42
N SER A 248 -5.92 4.26 2.58
CA SER A 248 -6.56 3.00 2.98
C SER A 248 -5.54 1.87 3.12
N GLN A 249 -5.76 1.03 4.11
CA GLN A 249 -5.09 -0.23 4.39
C GLN A 249 -6.14 -1.35 4.39
N LEU A 250 -5.71 -2.60 4.53
CA LEU A 250 -6.65 -3.74 4.57
C LEU A 250 -7.60 -3.65 5.77
N ASP A 251 -7.10 -3.22 6.91
CA ASP A 251 -7.78 -3.20 8.21
C ASP A 251 -8.06 -1.78 8.73
N GLY A 252 -7.82 -0.74 7.93
CA GLY A 252 -7.84 0.62 8.48
C GLY A 252 -7.50 1.75 7.53
N VAL A 253 -7.32 2.94 8.11
CA VAL A 253 -7.02 4.18 7.38
C VAL A 253 -5.95 4.98 8.11
N ARG A 254 -4.91 5.40 7.38
CA ARG A 254 -3.96 6.39 7.85
C ARG A 254 -4.40 7.79 7.46
N VAL A 255 -4.51 8.66 8.45
CA VAL A 255 -4.88 10.08 8.29
C VAL A 255 -3.65 10.94 8.52
N LYS A 256 -3.24 11.71 7.51
CA LYS A 256 -2.03 12.56 7.58
C LYS A 256 -2.25 13.89 8.32
N LEU A 257 -3.00 13.83 9.42
CA LEU A 257 -3.17 14.91 10.37
C LEU A 257 -2.33 14.62 11.63
N PRO A 258 -1.82 15.65 12.32
CA PRO A 258 -1.12 15.46 13.60
C PRO A 258 -2.02 14.81 14.66
N TYR A 259 -1.60 13.68 15.21
CA TYR A 259 -2.36 12.92 16.22
C TYR A 259 -2.74 13.75 17.42
N ASP A 260 -1.77 14.45 18.01
CA ASP A 260 -1.96 15.22 19.24
C ASP A 260 -3.00 16.36 19.10
N LYS A 261 -3.41 16.70 17.88
CA LYS A 261 -4.39 17.75 17.60
C LYS A 261 -5.75 17.22 17.17
N PHE A 262 -5.78 16.16 16.36
CA PHE A 262 -6.99 15.76 15.63
C PHE A 262 -7.54 14.39 16.02
N HIS A 263 -6.87 13.60 16.88
CA HIS A 263 -7.32 12.24 17.17
C HIS A 263 -8.71 12.16 17.81
N GLU A 264 -9.10 13.12 18.66
CA GLU A 264 -10.44 13.17 19.26
C GLU A 264 -11.51 13.47 18.20
N GLU A 265 -11.24 14.45 17.33
CA GLU A 265 -12.13 14.80 16.22
C GLU A 265 -12.33 13.62 15.27
N ILE A 266 -11.24 12.91 14.93
CA ILE A 266 -11.30 11.68 14.13
C ILE A 266 -12.12 10.60 14.84
N ALA A 267 -11.96 10.44 16.16
CA ALA A 267 -12.72 9.48 16.95
C ALA A 267 -14.22 9.77 16.97
N ASP A 268 -14.61 11.05 16.92
CA ASP A 268 -16.01 11.51 16.94
C ASP A 268 -16.74 11.37 15.60
N VAL A 269 -16.04 11.03 14.52
CA VAL A 269 -16.66 10.85 13.21
C VAL A 269 -17.62 9.67 13.23
N GLU A 270 -18.88 9.92 12.88
CA GLU A 270 -19.88 8.87 12.73
C GLU A 270 -19.74 8.19 11.35
N VAL A 271 -19.66 6.86 11.33
CA VAL A 271 -19.57 6.03 10.13
C VAL A 271 -20.58 4.90 10.25
N GLU A 272 -21.51 4.80 9.30
CA GLU A 272 -22.58 3.79 9.30
C GLU A 272 -23.37 3.67 10.62
N GLY A 273 -23.57 4.80 11.33
CA GLY A 273 -24.30 4.84 12.60
C GLY A 273 -23.46 4.53 13.84
N HIS A 274 -22.15 4.27 13.67
CA HIS A 274 -21.20 4.06 14.75
C HIS A 274 -20.26 5.25 14.88
N ARG A 275 -19.87 5.61 16.11
CA ARG A 275 -18.76 6.54 16.33
C ARG A 275 -17.45 5.80 16.10
N LEU A 276 -16.55 6.38 15.31
CA LEU A 276 -15.33 5.69 14.87
C LEU A 276 -14.46 5.22 16.05
N GLY A 277 -14.35 6.02 17.11
CA GLY A 277 -13.62 5.66 18.32
C GLY A 277 -14.18 4.46 19.10
N ASP A 278 -15.43 4.06 18.83
CA ASP A 278 -16.06 2.91 19.49
C ASP A 278 -15.82 1.60 18.71
N ILE A 279 -15.49 1.69 17.41
CA ILE A 279 -15.31 0.56 16.49
C ILE A 279 -13.89 0.45 15.92
N SER A 280 -12.96 1.25 16.43
CA SER A 280 -11.57 1.28 15.95
C SER A 280 -10.58 1.64 17.04
N GLU A 281 -9.34 1.18 16.88
CA GLU A 281 -8.21 1.64 17.65
C GLU A 281 -7.53 2.81 16.94
N ILE A 282 -7.53 3.98 17.58
CA ILE A 282 -6.94 5.21 17.05
C ILE A 282 -5.58 5.45 17.70
N LYS A 283 -4.52 5.16 16.97
CA LYS A 283 -3.13 5.17 17.46
C LYS A 283 -2.31 6.27 16.82
N LYS A 284 -1.29 6.72 17.56
CA LYS A 284 -0.26 7.63 17.06
C LYS A 284 0.74 6.85 16.21
N SER A 285 0.80 7.19 14.93
CA SER A 285 1.72 6.58 13.97
C SER A 285 3.17 7.00 14.25
N LYS A 286 4.11 6.07 14.08
CA LYS A 286 5.55 6.33 14.02
C LYS A 286 5.94 7.12 12.77
N MET A 287 5.06 7.19 11.78
CA MET A 287 5.24 7.98 10.56
C MET A 287 4.75 9.41 10.78
N TYR A 288 5.67 10.32 11.11
CA TYR A 288 5.40 11.77 11.27
C TYR A 288 4.27 12.10 12.27
N ASP A 289 4.06 11.25 13.29
CA ASP A 289 3.00 11.46 14.30
C ASP A 289 1.59 11.58 13.69
N HIS A 290 1.37 10.96 12.53
CA HIS A 290 0.07 10.86 11.89
C HIS A 290 -0.91 10.02 12.75
N ILE A 291 -2.17 10.01 12.35
CA ILE A 291 -3.20 9.18 12.99
C ILE A 291 -3.33 7.87 12.19
N LEU A 292 -3.29 6.75 12.90
CA LEU A 292 -3.57 5.43 12.35
C LEU A 292 -4.86 4.92 12.97
N VAL A 293 -5.88 4.71 12.13
CA VAL A 293 -7.17 4.14 12.52
C VAL A 293 -7.17 2.67 12.13
N LYS A 294 -7.23 1.77 13.10
CA LYS A 294 -7.34 0.31 12.87
C LYS A 294 -8.74 -0.15 13.25
N ILE A 295 -9.52 -0.58 12.27
CA ILE A 295 -10.92 -0.94 12.46
C ILE A 295 -10.97 -2.31 13.12
N LEU A 296 -11.86 -2.46 14.10
CA LEU A 296 -12.02 -3.73 14.80
C LEU A 296 -12.84 -4.73 13.95
N PRO A 297 -12.57 -6.03 14.08
CA PRO A 297 -13.42 -7.07 13.51
C PRO A 297 -14.78 -7.13 14.23
N GLU A 298 -15.79 -7.68 13.55
CA GLU A 298 -17.16 -7.83 14.07
C GLU A 298 -17.20 -8.61 15.39
N THR A 299 -16.31 -9.58 15.56
CA THR A 299 -16.17 -10.34 16.81
C THR A 299 -15.87 -9.48 18.04
N SER A 300 -15.29 -8.28 17.85
CA SER A 300 -14.97 -7.37 18.96
C SER A 300 -16.19 -6.65 19.55
N LEU A 301 -17.36 -6.75 18.92
CA LEU A 301 -18.61 -6.20 19.43
C LEU A 301 -19.30 -7.10 20.48
N TYR A 302 -18.82 -8.33 20.68
CA TYR A 302 -19.46 -9.36 21.52
C TYR A 302 -18.65 -9.76 22.76
#